data_AF-A0AAD5BPW4-F1
#
_entry.id   AF-A0AAD5BPW4-F1
#
_cell.length_a   1.000
_cell.length_b   1.000
_cell.length_c   1.000
_cell.angle_alpha   90.00
_cell.angle_beta   90.00
_cell.angle_gamma   90.00
#
_symmetry.space_group_name_H-M   'P 1'
#
loop_
_entity.id
_entity.type
_entity.pdbx_description
1 polymer ?
#
loop_
_entity_poly.entity_id
_entity_poly.type
_entity_poly.pdbx_seq_one_letter_code
_entity_poly.pdbx_strand_id
1 'polypeptide(L)' 'MRCGRSKTVNGTKIIAKSCEDPSSRVSWDGIHFTEAANRWVFNQIVEGNYSDLPAPLKMAFRRKDGLRQLY' A
#
# COMPACT_ATOMS: atom_id res chain seq x y z
N MET A 1 -20.86 -4.15 -4.73
CA MET A 1 -20.69 -2.72 -5.11
C MET A 1 -19.38 -2.26 -4.50
N ARG A 2 -18.60 -1.41 -5.18
CA ARG A 2 -17.34 -0.86 -4.66
C ARG A 2 -17.63 0.08 -3.48
N CYS A 3 -16.88 0.02 -2.38
CA CYS A 3 -17.07 0.91 -1.23
C CYS A 3 -17.04 2.38 -1.67
N GLY A 4 -17.89 3.23 -1.09
CA GLY A 4 -18.01 4.64 -1.45
C GLY A 4 -18.71 4.92 -2.78
N ARG A 5 -18.95 3.90 -3.62
CA ARG A 5 -19.70 4.07 -4.86
C ARG A 5 -21.20 4.14 -4.55
N SER A 6 -21.91 4.94 -5.33
CA SER A 6 -23.36 5.02 -5.28
C SER A 6 -24.02 4.42 -6.52
N LYS A 7 -25.26 3.95 -6.35
CA LYS A 7 -26.13 3.50 -7.45
C LYS A 7 -27.57 3.91 -7.13
N THR A 8 -28.34 4.25 -8.15
CA THR A 8 -29.79 4.43 -8.01
C THR A 8 -30.49 3.08 -8.18
N VAL A 9 -31.32 2.71 -7.23
CA VAL A 9 -32.17 1.51 -7.25
C VAL A 9 -33.58 1.97 -6.93
N ASN A 10 -34.54 1.75 -7.83
CA ASN A 10 -35.95 2.15 -7.68
C ASN A 10 -36.13 3.64 -7.29
N GLY A 11 -35.35 4.54 -7.92
CA GLY A 11 -35.38 5.98 -7.63
C GLY A 11 -34.63 6.40 -6.36
N THR A 12 -34.20 5.47 -5.51
CA THR A 12 -33.41 5.76 -4.31
C THR A 12 -31.91 5.64 -4.59
N LYS A 13 -31.14 6.67 -4.24
CA LYS A 13 -29.66 6.63 -4.30
C LYS A 13 -29.13 5.87 -3.08
N ILE A 14 -28.54 4.71 -3.32
CA ILE A 14 -27.84 3.92 -2.30
C ILE A 14 -26.33 4.13 -2.43
N ILE A 15 -25.63 4.16 -1.30
CA ILE A 15 -24.16 4.23 -1.23
C ILE A 15 -23.66 2.92 -0.62
N ALA A 16 -22.68 2.28 -1.24
CA ALA A 16 -21.99 1.15 -0.65
C ALA A 16 -21.18 1.60 0.56
N LYS A 17 -21.58 1.11 1.73
CA LYS A 17 -20.86 1.32 2.99
C LYS A 17 -19.54 0.55 2.97
N SER A 18 -18.63 0.98 3.83
CA SER A 18 -17.40 0.23 4.12
C SER A 18 -17.71 -1.11 4.78
N CYS A 19 -16.74 -2.02 4.76
CA CYS A 19 -16.74 -3.18 5.65
C CYS A 19 -16.71 -2.71 7.12
N GLU A 20 -17.18 -3.58 8.01
CA GLU A 20 -17.15 -3.36 9.46
C GLU A 20 -15.72 -3.19 9.99
N ASP A 21 -14.80 -4.03 9.49
CA ASP A 21 -13.36 -3.89 9.73
C ASP A 21 -12.61 -3.70 8.40
N PRO A 22 -12.25 -2.47 8.03
CA PRO A 22 -11.41 -2.19 6.86
C PRO A 22 -9.97 -2.64 7.01
N SER A 23 -9.47 -2.84 8.24
CA SER A 23 -8.07 -3.23 8.47
C SER A 23 -7.79 -4.68 8.09
N SER A 24 -8.84 -5.53 8.09
CA SER A 24 -8.78 -6.92 7.66
C SER A 24 -8.91 -7.11 6.13
N ARG A 25 -8.89 -6.04 5.34
CA ARG A 25 -9.12 -6.06 3.88
C ARG A 25 -7.94 -5.44 3.14
N VAL A 26 -7.58 -6.03 2.01
CA VAL A 26 -6.54 -5.46 1.12
C VAL A 26 -7.09 -4.30 0.30
N SER A 27 -8.27 -4.48 -0.30
CA SER A 27 -8.87 -3.48 -1.18
C SER A 27 -9.99 -2.72 -0.49
N TRP A 28 -10.00 -1.40 -0.67
CA TRP A 28 -11.06 -0.53 -0.22
C TRP A 28 -12.26 -0.58 -1.17
N ASP A 29 -12.04 -0.25 -2.44
CA ASP A 29 -13.10 -0.09 -3.45
C ASP A 29 -12.84 -0.88 -4.74
N GLY A 30 -11.84 -1.75 -4.78
CA GLY A 30 -11.43 -2.48 -5.98
C GLY A 30 -10.50 -1.71 -6.93
N ILE A 31 -10.08 -0.49 -6.56
CA ILE A 31 -9.02 0.29 -7.21
C ILE A 31 -7.94 0.67 -6.19
N HIS A 32 -8.37 1.21 -5.05
CA HIS A 32 -7.50 1.68 -3.98
C HIS A 32 -7.31 0.61 -2.90
N PHE A 33 -6.12 0.57 -2.33
CA PHE A 33 -5.85 -0.22 -1.14
C PHE A 33 -6.38 0.46 0.13
N THR A 34 -6.64 -0.36 1.15
CA THR A 34 -6.93 0.14 2.49
C THR A 34 -5.67 0.74 3.11
N GLU A 35 -5.85 1.53 4.17
CA GLU A 35 -4.72 2.06 4.94
C GLU A 35 -3.81 0.95 5.45
N ALA A 36 -4.38 -0.15 5.96
CA ALA A 36 -3.62 -1.28 6.48
C ALA A 36 -2.73 -1.93 5.40
N ALA A 37 -3.27 -2.14 4.20
CA ALA A 37 -2.50 -2.65 3.08
C ALA A 37 -1.41 -1.68 2.62
N ASN A 38 -1.71 -0.38 2.54
CA ASN A 38 -0.72 0.64 2.20
C ASN A 38 0.40 0.73 3.25
N ARG A 39 0.08 0.61 4.54
CA ARG A 39 1.06 0.56 5.63
C ARG A 39 1.99 -0.64 5.49
N TRP A 40 1.46 -1.80 5.14
CA TRP A 40 2.27 -2.99 4.88
C TRP A 40 3.23 -2.78 3.70
N VAL A 41 2.73 -2.28 2.55
CA VAL A 41 3.56 -1.97 1.38
C VAL A 41 4.64 -0.93 1.71
N PHE A 42 4.28 0.13 2.43
CA PHE A 42 5.21 1.16 2.89
C PHE A 42 6.36 0.55 3.70
N ASN A 43 6.05 -0.34 4.65
CA ASN A 43 7.07 -0.99 5.48
C ASN A 43 8.08 -1.78 4.62
N GLN A 44 7.61 -2.53 3.63
CA GLN A 44 8.49 -3.26 2.71
C GLN A 44 9.43 -2.32 1.93
N ILE A 45 8.93 -1.15 1.53
CA ILE A 45 9.71 -0.13 0.82
C ILE A 45 10.77 0.49 1.75
N VAL A 46 10.38 0.93 2.95
CA VAL A 46 11.32 1.62 3.86
C VAL A 46 12.37 0.70 4.46
N GLU A 47 12.07 -0.59 4.59
CA GLU A 47 13.03 -1.63 4.97
C GLU A 47 13.95 -2.03 3.81
N GLY A 48 13.60 -1.65 2.58
CA GLY A 48 14.39 -1.93 1.38
C GLY A 48 14.22 -3.36 0.86
N ASN A 49 13.17 -4.08 1.27
CA ASN A 49 12.93 -5.47 0.87
C ASN A 49 12.68 -5.62 -0.64
N TYR A 50 12.34 -4.52 -1.33
CA TYR A 50 12.15 -4.45 -2.79
C TYR A 50 13.26 -3.68 -3.53
N SER A 51 14.42 -3.47 -2.90
CA SER A 51 15.58 -2.85 -3.56
C SER A 51 16.57 -3.91 -4.03
N ASP A 52 17.28 -3.67 -5.15
CA ASP A 52 18.32 -4.57 -5.69
C ASP A 52 19.40 -4.91 -4.66
N LEU A 53 19.69 -3.95 -3.77
CA LEU A 53 20.51 -4.15 -2.60
C LEU A 53 19.63 -3.95 -1.35
N PRO A 54 19.10 -5.02 -0.75
CA PRO A 54 18.28 -4.91 0.46
C PRO A 54 19.03 -4.14 1.55
N ALA A 55 18.48 -2.99 1.92
CA ALA A 55 18.89 -2.21 3.08
C ALA A 55 17.79 -1.18 3.38
N PRO A 56 17.54 -0.90 4.67
CA PRO A 56 16.61 0.15 5.04
C PRO A 56 16.96 1.47 4.34
N LEU A 57 15.95 2.24 3.90
CA LEU A 57 16.16 3.51 3.19
C LEU A 57 17.08 4.47 3.96
N LYS A 58 16.99 4.48 5.29
CA LYS A 58 17.87 5.26 6.17
C LYS A 58 19.37 4.89 6.07
N MET A 59 19.68 3.70 5.55
CA MET A 59 21.03 3.18 5.36
C MET A 59 21.47 3.16 3.89
N ALA A 60 20.61 3.55 2.94
CA ALA A 60 20.89 3.47 1.50
C ALA A 60 22.13 4.30 1.09
N PHE A 61 22.39 5.42 1.77
CA PHE A 61 23.51 6.31 1.47
C PHE A 61 24.88 5.85 2.01
N ARG A 62 24.92 4.83 2.87
CA ARG A 62 26.15 4.37 3.56
C ARG A 62 27.00 3.39 2.73
N ARG A 63 26.58 3.03 1.52
CA ARG A 63 27.22 1.99 0.68
C ARG A 63 27.95 2.49 -0.56
N LYS A 64 28.15 3.80 -0.75
CA LYS A 64 29.04 4.27 -1.84
C LYS A 64 30.50 3.87 -1.63
N ASP A 65 30.89 3.51 -0.40
CA ASP A 65 32.29 3.19 -0.08
C ASP A 65 32.65 1.72 -0.31
N GLY A 66 31.67 0.80 -0.32
CA GLY A 66 31.90 -0.63 -0.51
C GLY A 66 31.79 -1.13 -1.96
N LEU A 67 31.01 -0.43 -2.80
CA LEU A 67 30.89 -0.77 -4.22
C LEU A 67 32.04 -0.23 -5.09
N ARG A 68 32.92 0.60 -4.51
CA ARG A 68 34.12 1.11 -5.22
C ARG A 68 35.33 0.17 -5.13
N GLN A 69 35.21 -0.98 -4.47
CA GLN A 69 36.26 -2.00 -4.37
C GLN A 69 36.04 -3.22 -5.27
N LEU A 70 34.96 -3.24 -6.06
CA LEU A 70 34.64 -4.35 -6.97
C LEU A 70 34.84 -4.02 -8.46
N TYR A 71 35.54 -2.92 -8.75
CA TYR A 71 36.05 -2.55 -10.08
C TYR A 71 37.45 -1.96 -9.93
#